data_AF-A0A2P2IC74-F1
#
_entry.id   AF-A0A2P2IC74-F1
#
_cell.length_a   1.000
_cell.length_b   1.000
_cell.length_c   1.000
_cell.angle_alpha   90.00
_cell.angle_beta   90.00
_cell.angle_gamma   90.00
#
_symmetry.space_group_name_H-M   'P 1'
#
loop_
_entity.id
_entity.type
_entity.pdbx_description
1 polymer ?
#
loop_
_entity_poly.entity_id
_entity_poly.type
_entity_poly.pdbx_seq_one_letter_code
_entity_poly.pdbx_strand_id
1 'polypeptide(L)'
;MSKIKNDNNVGDMWKHFFKHERRHYNPYMVKLAEHPNHIIYDQEVMDSYKGKWNEFFKNEHPIYLEIGSGSGMFANDMCVRYPERNHMALEIRFK
;
A
#
# COMPACT_ATOMS: atom_id res chain seq x y z
N MET A 1 -14.66 -11.68 -2.54
CA MET A 1 -13.62 -11.76 -3.58
C MET A 1 -14.06 -10.91 -4.77
N SER A 2 -13.86 -9.59 -4.70
CA SER A 2 -13.96 -8.74 -5.88
C SER A 2 -12.66 -8.89 -6.67
N LYS A 3 -12.79 -9.10 -7.97
CA LYS A 3 -11.69 -9.22 -8.91
C LYS A 3 -10.85 -7.94 -8.85
N ILE A 4 -9.62 -8.04 -8.35
CA ILE A 4 -8.58 -7.05 -8.62
C ILE A 4 -8.46 -7.02 -10.14
N LYS A 5 -8.90 -5.93 -10.77
CA LYS A 5 -8.74 -5.74 -12.20
C LYS A 5 -7.24 -5.68 -12.44
N ASN A 6 -6.71 -6.71 -13.09
CA ASN A 6 -5.34 -6.75 -13.56
C ASN A 6 -5.24 -5.85 -14.80
N ASP A 7 -5.34 -4.54 -14.61
CA ASP A 7 -5.08 -3.57 -15.67
C ASP A 7 -3.57 -3.42 -15.79
N ASN A 8 -2.96 -4.30 -16.59
CA ASN A 8 -1.54 -4.28 -16.97
C ASN A 8 -1.17 -3.06 -17.86
N ASN A 9 -2.01 -2.02 -17.93
CA ASN A 9 -1.72 -0.81 -18.69
C ASN A 9 -0.92 0.16 -17.82
N VAL A 10 0.39 -0.06 -17.76
CA VAL A 10 1.39 0.86 -17.17
C VAL A 10 1.17 2.31 -17.64
N GLY A 11 0.66 2.48 -18.87
CA GLY A 11 0.33 3.78 -19.47
C GLY A 11 -0.75 4.59 -18.76
N ASP A 12 -1.58 3.99 -17.90
CA ASP A 12 -2.66 4.68 -17.17
C ASP A 12 -2.41 4.79 -15.66
N MET A 13 -1.40 4.08 -15.15
CA MET A 13 -1.12 4.04 -13.71
C MET A 13 -0.69 5.42 -13.17
N TRP A 14 -0.12 6.28 -14.00
CA TRP A 14 0.15 7.68 -13.63
C TRP A 14 -1.13 8.45 -13.23
N LYS A 15 -2.31 8.09 -13.78
CA LYS A 15 -3.59 8.75 -13.45
C LYS A 15 -3.99 8.52 -12.00
N HIS A 16 -3.52 7.43 -11.38
CA HIS A 16 -3.79 7.15 -9.97
C HIS A 16 -2.92 8.02 -9.05
N PHE A 17 -1.71 8.36 -9.50
CA PHE A 17 -0.76 9.12 -8.68
C PHE A 17 -0.74 10.63 -8.98
N PHE A 18 -1.16 11.04 -10.19
CA PHE A 18 -1.00 12.42 -10.65
C PHE A 18 -2.24 12.94 -11.38
N LYS A 19 -2.61 14.19 -11.06
CA LYS A 19 -3.68 14.93 -11.75
C LYS A 19 -3.29 15.39 -13.17
N HIS A 20 -1.99 15.44 -13.46
CA HIS A 20 -1.44 15.91 -14.73
C HIS A 20 -0.31 14.98 -15.16
N GLU A 21 -0.13 14.82 -16.47
CA GLU A 21 0.94 14.02 -17.05
C GLU A 21 2.31 14.58 -16.61
N ARG A 22 3.18 13.71 -16.10
CA ARG A 22 4.55 14.06 -15.72
C ARG A 22 5.53 13.38 -16.68
N ARG A 23 6.45 14.17 -17.25
CA ARG A 23 7.49 13.65 -18.17
C ARG A 23 8.51 12.74 -17.50
N HIS A 24 8.73 12.92 -16.20
CA HIS A 24 9.66 12.13 -15.40
C HIS A 24 8.95 11.69 -14.13
N TYR A 25 8.69 10.39 -14.02
CA TYR A 25 8.22 9.75 -12.79
C TYR A 25 9.25 8.71 -12.37
N ASN A 26 9.27 8.41 -11.08
CA ASN A 26 10.10 7.33 -10.59
C ASN A 26 9.57 6.01 -11.20
N PRO A 27 10.36 5.29 -12.03
CA PRO A 27 9.89 4.06 -12.68
C PRO A 27 9.52 2.96 -11.67
N TYR A 28 10.04 3.02 -10.44
CA TYR A 28 9.69 2.10 -9.36
C TYR A 28 8.24 2.25 -8.88
N MET A 29 7.57 3.37 -9.15
CA MET A 29 6.14 3.52 -8.85
C MET A 29 5.30 2.48 -9.61
N VAL A 30 5.73 2.11 -10.82
CA VAL A 30 5.03 1.08 -11.62
C VAL A 30 5.10 -0.28 -10.95
N LYS A 31 6.22 -0.57 -10.31
CA LYS A 31 6.43 -1.83 -9.62
C LYS A 31 5.56 -1.99 -8.37
N LEU A 32 4.97 -0.91 -7.85
CA LEU A 32 4.04 -1.01 -6.72
C LEU A 32 2.82 -1.87 -7.07
N ALA A 33 2.34 -1.78 -8.32
CA ALA A 33 1.24 -2.59 -8.83
C ALA A 33 1.58 -4.09 -8.89
N GLU A 34 2.87 -4.45 -8.91
CA GLU A 34 3.34 -5.85 -8.88
C GLU A 34 3.26 -6.47 -7.47
N HIS A 35 3.02 -5.67 -6.42
CA HIS A 35 3.01 -6.11 -5.03
C HIS A 35 1.68 -5.81 -4.28
N PRO A 36 0.51 -6.21 -4.80
CA PRO A 36 -0.80 -5.83 -4.27
C PRO A 36 -1.10 -6.38 -2.86
N ASN A 37 -0.40 -7.42 -2.43
CA ASN A 37 -0.57 -8.00 -1.09
C ASN A 37 0.19 -7.25 0.02
N HIS A 38 1.13 -6.38 -0.35
CA HIS A 38 1.98 -5.64 0.60
C HIS A 38 1.76 -4.13 0.50
N ILE A 39 1.35 -3.63 -0.67
CA ILE A 39 1.23 -2.21 -0.96
C ILE A 39 -0.19 -1.93 -1.45
N ILE A 40 -0.91 -1.10 -0.69
CA ILE A 40 -2.21 -0.57 -1.09
C ILE A 40 -2.00 0.92 -1.41
N TYR A 41 -2.15 1.28 -2.67
CA TYR A 41 -2.07 2.68 -3.13
C TYR A 41 -3.41 3.23 -3.63
N ASP A 42 -4.38 2.34 -3.86
CA ASP A 42 -5.71 2.70 -4.33
C ASP A 42 -6.59 3.17 -3.16
N GLN A 43 -7.16 4.38 -3.30
CA GLN A 43 -7.97 4.98 -2.26
C GLN A 43 -9.30 4.23 -2.05
N GLU A 44 -9.95 3.77 -3.10
CA GLU A 44 -11.22 3.03 -2.99
C GLU A 44 -11.01 1.71 -2.24
N VAL A 45 -9.88 1.04 -2.49
CA VAL A 45 -9.50 -0.17 -1.75
C VAL A 45 -9.26 0.16 -0.27
N MET A 46 -8.49 1.21 0.06
CA MET A 46 -8.26 1.60 1.46
C MET A 46 -9.57 1.98 2.17
N ASP A 47 -10.42 2.78 1.54
CA ASP A 47 -11.70 3.20 2.08
C ASP A 47 -12.63 1.99 2.33
N SER A 48 -12.53 0.95 1.49
CA SER A 48 -13.28 -0.30 1.68
C SER A 48 -12.87 -1.09 2.94
N TYR A 49 -11.71 -0.82 3.53
CA TYR A 49 -11.24 -1.43 4.79
C TYR A 49 -11.36 -0.52 6.01
N LYS A 50 -11.82 0.72 5.83
CA LYS A 50 -11.98 1.68 6.92
C LYS A 50 -12.88 1.10 8.02
N GLY A 51 -12.34 0.99 9.23
CA GLY A 51 -13.04 0.44 10.39
C GLY A 51 -13.09 -1.09 10.46
N LYS A 52 -12.52 -1.81 9.49
CA LYS A 52 -12.53 -3.29 9.42
C LYS A 52 -11.22 -3.86 8.87
N TRP A 53 -10.11 -3.30 9.31
CA TRP A 53 -8.76 -3.74 8.92
C TRP A 53 -8.44 -5.17 9.38
N ASN A 54 -9.10 -5.67 10.43
CA ASN A 54 -9.03 -7.08 10.82
C ASN A 54 -9.47 -8.03 9.70
N GLU A 55 -10.41 -7.62 8.83
CA GLU A 55 -10.79 -8.41 7.65
C GLU A 55 -9.66 -8.51 6.61
N PHE A 56 -8.85 -7.45 6.48
CA PHE A 56 -7.66 -7.45 5.62
C PHE A 56 -6.59 -8.40 6.16
N PHE A 57 -6.27 -8.28 7.46
CA PHE A 57 -5.26 -9.10 8.13
C PHE A 57 -5.73 -10.54 8.43
N LYS A 58 -7.04 -10.79 8.38
CA LYS A 58 -7.69 -12.07 8.68
C LYS A 58 -7.36 -12.60 10.08
N ASN A 59 -7.20 -11.67 11.02
CA ASN A 59 -6.94 -11.97 12.42
C ASN A 59 -7.40 -10.78 13.29
N GLU A 60 -7.42 -10.97 14.61
CA GLU A 60 -7.85 -9.96 15.59
C GLU A 60 -6.66 -9.34 16.35
N HIS A 61 -5.45 -9.39 15.77
CA HIS A 61 -4.27 -8.78 16.39
C HIS A 61 -4.36 -7.26 16.39
N PRO A 62 -3.78 -6.59 17.41
CA PRO A 62 -3.72 -5.15 17.47
C PRO A 62 -2.96 -4.57 16.27
N ILE A 63 -3.41 -3.41 15.80
CA ILE A 63 -2.85 -2.71 14.65
C ILE A 63 -1.92 -1.60 15.13
N TYR A 64 -0.71 -1.58 14.58
CA TYR A 64 0.31 -0.56 14.82
C TYR A 64 0.60 0.16 13.51
N LEU A 65 0.44 1.48 13.52
CA LEU A 65 0.64 2.34 12.35
C LEU A 65 1.93 3.14 12.50
N GLU A 66 2.81 3.04 11.51
CA GLU A 66 3.93 3.97 11.30
C GLU A 66 3.50 5.05 10.30
N ILE A 67 3.70 6.33 10.65
CA ILE A 67 3.43 7.47 9.77
C ILE A 67 4.78 8.09 9.37
N GLY A 68 5.00 8.24 8.06
CA GLY A 68 6.29 8.70 7.53
C GLY A 68 7.34 7.59 7.52
N SER A 69 6.96 6.42 7.00
CA SER A 69 7.79 5.21 7.02
C SER A 69 8.99 5.26 6.07
N GLY A 70 9.06 6.23 5.16
CA GLY A 70 10.12 6.31 4.15
C GLY A 70 10.16 5.04 3.30
N SER A 71 11.22 4.23 3.42
CA SER A 71 11.37 2.95 2.73
C SER A 71 10.73 1.76 3.45
N GLY A 72 10.13 1.96 4.64
CA GLY A 72 9.44 0.93 5.40
C GLY A 72 10.33 -0.01 6.23
N MET A 73 11.62 0.29 6.38
CA MET A 73 12.56 -0.58 7.09
C MET A 73 12.19 -0.78 8.57
N PHE A 74 11.75 0.29 9.24
CA PHE A 74 11.34 0.20 10.64
C PHE A 74 10.10 -0.68 10.82
N ALA A 75 9.01 -0.43 10.07
CA ALA A 75 7.83 -1.31 10.07
C ALA A 75 8.18 -2.77 9.78
N ASN A 76 9.05 -3.04 8.79
CA ASN A 76 9.47 -4.40 8.45
C ASN A 76 10.15 -5.11 9.63
N ASP A 77 11.08 -4.43 10.31
CA ASP A 77 11.75 -4.99 11.49
C ASP A 77 10.76 -5.25 12.63
N MET A 78 9.73 -4.41 12.77
CA MET A 78 8.67 -4.63 13.77
C MET A 78 7.79 -5.83 13.43
N CYS A 79 7.44 -6.06 12.15
CA CYS A 79 6.73 -7.26 11.71
C CYS A 79 7.48 -8.54 12.10
N VAL A 80 8.80 -8.58 11.87
CA VAL A 80 9.62 -9.76 12.19
C VAL A 80 9.74 -9.96 13.69
N ARG A 81 9.87 -8.87 14.45
CA ARG A 81 10.05 -8.91 15.91
C ARG A 81 8.76 -9.27 16.65
N TYR A 82 7.61 -8.85 16.14
CA TYR A 82 6.31 -8.97 16.80
C TYR A 82 5.26 -9.59 15.86
N PRO A 83 5.34 -10.91 15.59
CA PRO A 83 4.41 -11.60 14.70
C PRO A 83 2.95 -11.61 15.21
N GLU A 84 2.74 -11.30 16.49
CA GLU A 84 1.42 -11.16 17.13
C GLU A 84 0.75 -9.79 16.90
N ARG A 85 1.33 -8.93 16.06
CA ARG A 85 0.86 -7.58 15.76
C ARG A 85 0.67 -7.39 14.27
N ASN A 86 -0.36 -6.65 13.90
CA ASN A 86 -0.56 -6.20 12.53
C ASN A 86 0.13 -4.84 12.35
N HIS A 87 1.13 -4.77 11.49
CA HIS A 87 1.83 -3.51 11.22
C HIS A 87 1.36 -2.91 9.90
N MET A 88 1.09 -1.61 9.91
CA MET A 88 0.83 -0.81 8.72
C MET A 88 1.83 0.34 8.66
N ALA A 89 2.29 0.65 7.44
CA ALA A 89 3.22 1.74 7.19
C ALA A 89 2.59 2.70 6.18
N LEU A 90 2.48 3.98 6.54
CA LEU A 90 1.91 5.02 5.70
C LEU A 90 2.98 6.02 5.30
N GLU A 91 3.14 6.22 4.00
CA GLU A 91 3.96 7.27 3.42
C GLU A 91 3.13 8.05 2.40
N ILE A 92 3.16 9.38 2.51
CA ILE A 92 2.37 10.28 1.67
C ILE A 92 3.09 10.54 0.34
N ARG A 93 4.42 10.39 0.32
CA ARG A 93 5.24 10.58 -0.88
C ARG A 93 6.18 9.42 -1.12
N PHE A 94 5.89 8.64 -2.15
CA PHE A 94 6.90 7.79 -2.76
C PHE A 94 7.93 8.69 -3.45
N LYS A 95 9.19 8.63 -2.98
CA LYS A 95 10.32 9.32 -3.62
C LYS A 95 10.77 8.55 -4.84
#